data_AF-A0A848AUC8-F1
#
_entry.id   AF-A0A848AUC8-F1
#
_cell.length_a   1.000
_cell.length_b   1.000
_cell.length_c   1.000
_cell.angle_alpha   90.00
_cell.angle_beta   90.00
_cell.angle_gamma   90.00
#
_symmetry.space_group_name_H-M   'P 1'
#
loop_
_entity.id
_entity.type
_entity.pdbx_description
1 polymer ?
#
loop_
_entity_poly.entity_id
_entity_poly.type
_entity_poly.pdbx_seq_one_letter_code
_entity_poly.pdbx_strand_id
1 'polypeptide(L)'
;MNWDWKKDTCNSREKTKYCCTIKYGQGIVDSLLEEKPWRRSIPQEGKLALASLAQLDVYEFSHWASDVKIDAKTDGIDISVWIENIWLTAQKESWKWESESSYGAKELIFLVCKGWKCTPALLKKVREKRITLADIPRGARKILAKKVELNENEFDYWAQELSVTEEADGFRVRIGVPNIWICADLFQGGTWYWDKPIWGTAGLFGRLPSVLFTWRQKVIYCNTFKELLETLTEKRGKVWGMVLFAHGSRDGRIWENTNVDDSRNWQFDIMRKLDSYRYKLARINMMQCYSGYQGTFVIPLKHLAYVNRLSGDKNSDTWKKEKIENYFRKKYKEFDDSADVEITVVKEISTEGQEVFRLGVRVTINWAGAWFRYGEKITLYRYVNTALLDIDWSGLWEKWNVFE
;
A
#
# COMPACT_ATOMS: atom_id res chain seq x y z
N MET A 1 24.55 -12.82 51.60
CA MET A 1 25.69 -12.43 50.74
C MET A 1 25.32 -11.16 49.99
N ASN A 2 26.23 -10.20 49.88
CA ASN A 2 26.00 -8.98 49.11
C ASN A 2 26.53 -9.16 47.68
N TRP A 3 25.68 -8.97 46.67
CA TRP A 3 26.02 -9.17 45.25
C TRP A 3 26.34 -7.82 44.59
N ASP A 4 27.55 -7.32 44.82
CA ASP A 4 28.01 -6.02 44.31
C ASP A 4 28.62 -6.15 42.90
N TRP A 5 27.74 -6.27 41.90
CA TRP A 5 28.15 -6.33 40.49
C TRP A 5 28.70 -4.99 40.00
N LYS A 6 29.82 -5.03 39.28
CA LYS A 6 30.45 -3.85 38.67
C LYS A 6 30.72 -4.09 37.20
N LYS A 7 30.42 -3.07 36.39
CA LYS A 7 30.83 -3.04 34.99
C LYS A 7 32.34 -2.87 34.94
N ASP A 8 33.03 -3.78 34.29
CA ASP A 8 34.49 -3.75 34.14
C ASP A 8 34.89 -2.76 33.04
N THR A 9 36.14 -2.32 33.07
CA THR A 9 36.77 -1.48 32.03
C THR A 9 37.18 -2.27 30.79
N CYS A 10 37.35 -3.59 30.89
CA CYS A 10 37.68 -4.48 29.77
C CYS A 10 36.46 -4.79 28.88
N ASN A 11 35.89 -3.76 28.24
CA ASN A 11 34.78 -3.91 27.30
C ASN A 11 35.30 -4.00 25.86
N SER A 12 34.73 -4.92 25.07
CA SER A 12 34.95 -4.95 23.62
C SER A 12 33.81 -4.24 22.90
N ARG A 13 33.95 -4.02 21.58
CA ARG A 13 32.83 -3.54 20.75
C ARG A 13 31.62 -4.48 20.78
N GLU A 14 31.82 -5.75 21.10
CA GLU A 14 30.80 -6.80 21.00
C GLU A 14 30.23 -7.21 22.36
N LYS A 15 31.03 -7.17 23.43
CA LYS A 15 30.62 -7.61 24.77
C LYS A 15 31.05 -6.66 25.88
N THR A 16 30.20 -6.53 26.88
CA THR A 16 30.47 -5.85 28.14
C THR A 16 30.70 -6.87 29.24
N LYS A 17 31.77 -6.68 30.03
CA LYS A 17 32.09 -7.57 31.16
C LYS A 17 31.53 -7.00 32.47
N TYR A 18 30.92 -7.86 33.27
CA TYR A 18 30.47 -7.57 34.64
C TYR A 18 31.17 -8.51 35.62
N CYS A 19 31.64 -7.94 36.74
CA CYS A 19 32.41 -8.66 37.75
C CYS A 19 31.74 -8.52 39.12
N CYS A 20 31.76 -9.57 39.95
CA CYS A 20 31.33 -9.55 41.34
C CYS A 20 32.30 -10.37 42.19
N THR A 21 32.71 -9.85 43.34
CA THR A 21 33.56 -10.55 44.30
C THR A 21 32.76 -10.81 45.58
N ILE A 22 32.64 -12.07 45.97
CA ILE A 22 31.98 -12.50 47.20
C ILE A 22 33.05 -12.88 48.20
N LYS A 23 33.22 -12.09 49.27
CA LYS A 23 34.15 -12.41 50.35
C LYS A 23 33.54 -13.41 51.33
N TYR A 24 34.33 -14.38 51.77
CA TYR A 24 33.96 -15.28 52.86
C TYR A 24 34.66 -14.87 54.15
N GLY A 25 34.04 -15.13 55.30
CA GLY A 25 34.75 -15.15 56.58
C GLY A 25 35.74 -16.33 56.60
N GLN A 26 36.86 -16.17 57.31
CA GLN A 26 38.05 -17.04 57.29
C GLN A 26 37.85 -18.54 57.64
N GLY A 27 36.62 -19.01 57.85
CA GLY A 27 36.29 -20.41 58.17
C GLY A 27 35.15 -21.03 57.34
N ILE A 28 34.59 -20.31 56.36
CA ILE A 28 33.47 -20.78 55.51
C ILE A 28 33.99 -21.34 54.17
N VAL A 29 35.24 -20.98 53.81
CA VAL A 29 35.88 -21.32 52.53
C VAL A 29 35.94 -22.83 52.31
N ASP A 30 36.33 -23.60 53.33
CA ASP A 30 36.49 -25.05 53.19
C ASP A 30 35.14 -25.78 53.06
N SER A 31 34.11 -25.36 53.80
CA SER A 31 32.76 -25.96 53.69
C SER A 31 32.03 -25.61 52.38
N LEU A 32 32.20 -24.39 51.86
CA LEU A 32 31.55 -23.96 50.60
C LEU A 32 32.28 -24.46 49.35
N LEU A 33 33.58 -24.78 49.45
CA LEU A 33 34.34 -25.40 48.36
C LEU A 33 34.06 -26.91 48.27
N GLU A 34 33.71 -27.57 49.38
CA GLU A 34 33.35 -28.99 49.43
C GLU A 34 31.87 -29.27 49.12
N GLU A 35 30.93 -28.36 49.45
CA GLU A 35 29.52 -28.46 49.06
C GLU A 35 29.23 -27.87 47.66
N LYS A 36 29.23 -28.75 46.64
CA LYS A 36 28.64 -28.59 45.28
C LYS A 36 27.35 -27.75 45.34
N PRO A 37 27.18 -26.55 44.69
CA PRO A 37 26.90 -26.38 43.24
C PRO A 37 27.39 -25.05 42.61
N TRP A 38 28.03 -24.15 43.37
CA TRP A 38 28.37 -22.77 42.96
C TRP A 38 29.42 -22.71 41.84
N ARG A 39 30.29 -23.73 41.75
CA ARG A 39 31.25 -23.88 40.63
C ARG A 39 30.56 -24.07 39.27
N ARG A 40 29.25 -24.36 39.23
CA ARG A 40 28.51 -24.68 37.99
C ARG A 40 27.50 -23.61 37.57
N SER A 41 27.03 -22.75 38.49
CA SER A 41 26.08 -21.69 38.14
C SER A 41 25.95 -20.62 39.21
N ILE A 42 25.69 -19.38 38.79
CA ILE A 42 25.33 -18.25 39.65
C ILE A 42 23.92 -18.49 40.25
N PRO A 43 23.71 -18.33 41.57
CA PRO A 43 22.39 -18.43 42.19
C PRO A 43 21.41 -17.34 41.77
N GLN A 44 20.14 -17.55 42.10
CA GLN A 44 19.06 -16.70 41.65
C GLN A 44 19.19 -15.25 42.14
N GLU A 45 19.64 -15.05 43.37
CA GLU A 45 19.85 -13.72 43.95
C GLU A 45 20.95 -12.96 43.20
N GLY A 46 22.02 -13.66 42.82
CA GLY A 46 23.11 -13.08 42.02
C GLY A 46 22.68 -12.75 40.60
N LYS A 47 21.87 -13.62 39.98
CA LYS A 47 21.27 -13.39 38.66
C LYS A 47 20.33 -12.17 38.69
N LEU A 48 19.46 -12.08 39.71
CA LEU A 48 18.53 -10.97 39.90
C LEU A 48 19.28 -9.63 40.05
N ALA A 49 20.35 -9.62 40.86
CA ALA A 49 21.17 -8.43 41.06
C ALA A 49 21.84 -7.97 39.74
N LEU A 50 22.41 -8.90 38.97
CA LEU A 50 23.02 -8.57 37.67
C LEU A 50 21.98 -8.12 36.64
N ALA A 51 20.86 -8.83 36.55
CA ALA A 51 19.76 -8.51 35.65
C ALA A 51 19.21 -7.11 35.95
N SER A 52 19.03 -6.76 37.22
CA SER A 52 18.62 -5.42 37.63
C SER A 52 19.63 -4.35 37.24
N LEU A 53 20.93 -4.60 37.42
CA LEU A 53 21.98 -3.65 37.03
C LEU A 53 22.04 -3.44 35.51
N ALA A 54 21.92 -4.52 34.74
CA ALA A 54 21.96 -4.51 33.29
C ALA A 54 20.62 -4.14 32.64
N GLN A 55 19.55 -3.96 33.43
CA GLN A 55 18.16 -3.76 32.98
C GLN A 55 17.65 -4.90 32.08
N LEU A 56 18.08 -6.13 32.33
CA LEU A 56 17.69 -7.31 31.54
C LEU A 56 16.68 -8.17 32.29
N ASP A 57 15.94 -9.00 31.56
CA ASP A 57 15.04 -9.97 32.16
C ASP A 57 15.84 -11.13 32.76
N VAL A 58 15.69 -11.35 34.07
CA VAL A 58 16.36 -12.43 34.79
C VAL A 58 15.94 -13.82 34.28
N TYR A 59 14.71 -13.97 33.78
CA TYR A 59 14.22 -15.25 33.25
C TYR A 59 14.92 -15.62 31.93
N GLU A 60 15.52 -14.64 31.25
CA GLU A 60 16.30 -14.85 30.03
C GLU A 60 17.82 -14.95 30.29
N PHE A 61 18.25 -15.10 31.56
CA PHE A 61 19.67 -15.09 31.94
C PHE A 61 20.55 -15.97 31.06
N SER A 62 20.12 -17.20 30.76
CA SER A 62 20.88 -18.15 29.93
C SER A 62 21.06 -17.71 28.47
N HIS A 63 20.31 -16.71 28.01
CA HIS A 63 20.39 -16.21 26.63
C HIS A 63 21.32 -15.00 26.49
N TRP A 64 21.31 -14.10 27.47
CA TRP A 64 22.13 -12.88 27.41
C TRP A 64 23.44 -12.99 28.19
N ALA A 65 23.54 -13.88 29.19
CA ALA A 65 24.78 -14.12 29.91
C ALA A 65 25.66 -15.12 29.15
N SER A 66 26.77 -14.64 28.59
CA SER A 66 27.78 -15.43 27.91
C SER A 66 29.07 -15.52 28.74
N ASP A 67 29.86 -16.57 28.50
CA ASP A 67 31.21 -16.74 29.04
C ASP A 67 31.33 -16.61 30.56
N VAL A 68 30.36 -17.14 31.32
CA VAL A 68 30.39 -17.08 32.80
C VAL A 68 31.65 -17.77 33.34
N LYS A 69 32.49 -17.03 34.06
CA LYS A 69 33.68 -17.53 34.76
C LYS A 69 33.52 -17.35 36.26
N ILE A 70 33.92 -18.38 37.00
CA ILE A 70 33.85 -18.41 38.46
C ILE A 70 35.21 -18.91 38.96
N ASP A 71 35.97 -18.01 39.57
CA ASP A 71 37.32 -18.25 40.05
C ASP A 71 37.32 -18.19 41.59
N ALA A 72 37.71 -19.29 42.24
CA ALA A 72 37.86 -19.32 43.68
C ALA A 72 39.20 -18.71 44.11
N LYS A 73 39.17 -17.85 45.12
CA LYS A 73 40.33 -17.21 45.75
C LYS A 73 40.39 -17.56 47.24
N THR A 74 41.55 -17.31 47.84
CA THR A 74 41.84 -17.59 49.26
C THR A 74 40.88 -16.87 50.22
N ASP A 75 40.31 -15.74 49.82
CA ASP A 75 39.42 -14.89 50.63
C ASP A 75 38.00 -14.74 50.06
N GLY A 76 37.65 -15.47 48.99
CA GLY A 76 36.35 -15.30 48.33
C GLY A 76 36.20 -15.99 46.97
N ILE A 77 35.15 -15.60 46.23
CA ILE A 77 34.92 -16.02 44.84
C ILE A 77 34.79 -14.80 43.95
N ASP A 78 35.52 -14.80 42.84
CA ASP A 78 35.35 -13.85 41.75
C ASP A 78 34.48 -14.45 40.65
N ILE A 79 33.45 -13.71 40.25
CA ILE A 79 32.52 -14.09 39.20
C ILE A 79 32.60 -13.05 38.09
N SER A 80 32.80 -13.48 36.86
CA SER A 80 32.77 -12.64 35.66
C SER A 80 31.71 -13.14 34.69
N VAL A 81 30.90 -12.23 34.14
CA VAL A 81 29.87 -12.51 33.13
C VAL A 81 30.05 -11.54 31.97
N TRP A 82 30.02 -12.05 30.74
CA TRP A 82 30.06 -11.24 29.53
C TRP A 82 28.68 -11.17 28.91
N ILE A 83 28.20 -9.96 28.63
CA ILE A 83 26.90 -9.73 27.99
C ILE A 83 27.16 -9.14 26.62
N GLU A 84 26.59 -9.72 25.56
CA GLU A 84 26.68 -9.13 24.22
C GLU A 84 25.98 -7.76 24.21
N ASN A 85 26.63 -6.73 23.65
CA ASN A 85 26.19 -5.34 23.74
C ASN A 85 24.79 -5.13 23.15
N ILE A 86 24.38 -5.94 22.17
CA ILE A 86 23.03 -5.88 21.56
C ILE A 86 21.90 -6.07 22.58
N TRP A 87 22.11 -6.85 23.64
CA TRP A 87 21.15 -7.01 24.73
C TRP A 87 21.02 -5.73 25.58
N LEU A 88 22.12 -5.01 25.74
CA LEU A 88 22.21 -3.81 26.58
C LEU A 88 21.68 -2.57 25.86
N THR A 89 21.75 -2.51 24.54
CA THR A 89 21.38 -1.29 23.78
C THR A 89 19.99 -1.38 23.16
N ALA A 90 19.49 -2.56 22.80
CA ALA A 90 18.15 -2.78 22.26
C ALA A 90 17.05 -2.84 23.35
N GLN A 91 17.14 -1.97 24.35
CA GLN A 91 16.28 -1.98 25.55
C GLN A 91 14.97 -1.23 25.37
N LYS A 92 14.92 -0.22 24.48
CA LYS A 92 13.74 0.62 24.26
C LYS A 92 13.13 0.34 22.89
N GLU A 93 11.85 -0.01 22.91
CA GLU A 93 11.06 -0.17 21.70
C GLU A 93 10.67 1.21 21.16
N SER A 94 11.19 1.57 19.99
CA SER A 94 10.89 2.83 19.31
C SER A 94 10.61 2.56 17.84
N TRP A 95 9.36 2.75 17.43
CA TRP A 95 8.91 2.52 16.06
C TRP A 95 8.86 3.79 15.22
N LYS A 96 9.94 4.57 15.25
CA LYS A 96 10.07 5.79 14.46
C LYS A 96 10.70 5.50 13.11
N TRP A 97 9.85 5.41 12.08
CA TRP A 97 10.29 5.19 10.70
C TRP A 97 10.85 6.47 10.08
N GLU A 98 12.07 6.37 9.55
CA GLU A 98 12.82 7.45 8.90
C GLU A 98 13.22 7.03 7.48
N SER A 99 13.31 7.99 6.55
CA SER A 99 13.72 7.69 5.17
C SER A 99 15.22 7.51 5.07
N GLU A 100 15.67 6.41 4.48
CA GLU A 100 17.10 6.14 4.22
C GLU A 100 17.63 6.97 3.04
N SER A 101 16.76 7.40 2.12
CA SER A 101 17.15 8.14 0.93
C SER A 101 16.34 9.40 0.70
N SER A 102 16.94 10.34 -0.05
CA SER A 102 16.19 11.42 -0.69
C SER A 102 15.15 10.82 -1.64
N TYR A 103 13.95 11.35 -1.55
CA TYR A 103 12.84 10.98 -2.40
C TYR A 103 13.11 11.37 -3.88
N GLY A 104 12.52 10.66 -4.84
CA GLY A 104 12.40 11.13 -6.24
C GLY A 104 12.99 10.29 -7.37
N ALA A 105 13.96 9.38 -7.12
CA ALA A 105 14.60 8.61 -8.20
C ALA A 105 14.31 7.10 -8.19
N LYS A 106 13.96 6.55 -7.03
CA LYS A 106 13.80 5.10 -6.83
C LYS A 106 12.33 4.67 -6.91
N GLU A 107 12.11 3.48 -7.44
CA GLU A 107 10.78 2.87 -7.55
C GLU A 107 10.24 2.43 -6.18
N LEU A 108 11.14 2.06 -5.27
CA LEU A 108 10.86 1.84 -3.86
C LEU A 108 11.59 2.91 -3.04
N ILE A 109 10.95 3.36 -1.97
CA ILE A 109 11.61 4.14 -0.92
C ILE A 109 11.86 3.23 0.28
N PHE A 110 13.04 3.36 0.87
CA PHE A 110 13.40 2.55 2.03
C PHE A 110 13.21 3.35 3.31
N LEU A 111 12.38 2.79 4.18
CA LEU A 111 12.12 3.30 5.51
C LEU A 111 12.85 2.43 6.52
N VAL A 112 13.51 3.09 7.44
CA VAL A 112 14.38 2.49 8.44
C VAL A 112 13.84 2.82 9.82
N CYS A 113 13.89 1.85 10.71
CA CYS A 113 13.59 2.02 12.11
C CYS A 113 14.75 1.48 12.95
N LYS A 114 15.15 2.24 13.97
CA LYS A 114 16.11 1.81 14.99
C LYS A 114 15.38 1.61 16.30
N GLY A 115 15.65 0.51 16.99
CA GLY A 115 15.07 0.23 18.31
C GLY A 115 14.00 -0.85 18.32
N TRP A 116 14.16 -1.91 17.52
CA TRP A 116 13.40 -3.14 17.77
C TRP A 116 14.02 -3.87 18.96
N LYS A 117 13.24 -4.04 20.05
CA LYS A 117 13.69 -4.71 21.28
C LYS A 117 14.29 -6.08 20.97
N CYS A 118 15.49 -6.35 21.50
CA CYS A 118 16.11 -7.66 21.36
C CYS A 118 15.42 -8.69 22.25
N THR A 119 15.11 -9.86 21.67
CA THR A 119 14.61 -11.04 22.39
C THR A 119 15.40 -12.26 21.90
N PRO A 120 15.49 -13.35 22.68
CA PRO A 120 16.24 -14.54 22.29
C PRO A 120 15.76 -15.12 20.95
N ALA A 121 14.44 -15.16 20.77
CA ALA A 121 13.81 -15.67 19.55
C ALA A 121 14.13 -14.78 18.34
N LEU A 122 14.12 -13.45 18.51
CA LEU A 122 14.41 -12.51 17.44
C LEU A 122 15.88 -12.57 17.03
N LEU A 123 16.80 -12.54 18.01
CA LEU A 123 18.24 -12.62 17.76
C LEU A 123 18.60 -13.88 16.98
N LYS A 124 18.03 -15.02 17.37
CA LYS A 124 18.19 -16.27 16.64
C LYS A 124 17.71 -16.16 15.20
N LYS A 125 16.51 -15.61 14.96
CA LYS A 125 15.96 -15.44 13.61
C LYS A 125 16.79 -14.48 12.75
N VAL A 126 17.30 -13.39 13.32
CA VAL A 126 18.15 -12.42 12.61
C VAL A 126 19.45 -13.08 12.14
N ARG A 127 20.16 -13.76 13.05
CA ARG A 127 21.42 -14.45 12.74
C ARG A 127 21.27 -15.58 11.73
N GLU A 128 20.15 -16.29 11.78
CA GLU A 128 19.82 -17.33 10.82
C GLU A 128 19.19 -16.79 9.51
N LYS A 129 19.03 -15.47 9.37
CA LYS A 129 18.42 -14.81 8.21
C LYS A 129 17.00 -15.32 7.90
N ARG A 130 16.21 -15.60 8.94
CA ARG A 130 14.84 -16.13 8.86
C ARG A 130 13.76 -15.11 9.23
N ILE A 131 14.11 -13.83 9.28
CA ILE A 131 13.14 -12.76 9.58
C ILE A 131 12.21 -12.54 8.39
N THR A 132 10.92 -12.38 8.68
CA THR A 132 9.86 -12.15 7.71
C THR A 132 9.05 -10.92 8.09
N LEU A 133 8.19 -10.43 7.17
CA LEU A 133 7.26 -9.35 7.47
C LEU A 133 6.30 -9.71 8.62
N ALA A 134 6.00 -11.01 8.78
CA ALA A 134 5.17 -11.53 9.85
C ALA A 134 5.75 -11.27 11.25
N ASP A 135 7.08 -11.17 11.37
CA ASP A 135 7.76 -10.91 12.64
C ASP A 135 7.64 -9.45 13.09
N ILE A 136 7.36 -8.52 12.17
CA ILE A 136 7.22 -7.10 12.50
C ILE A 136 5.98 -6.89 13.38
N PRO A 137 6.11 -6.28 14.58
CA PRO A 137 4.96 -6.08 15.47
C PRO A 137 3.86 -5.23 14.85
N ARG A 138 2.59 -5.54 15.16
CA ARG A 138 1.42 -4.84 14.60
C ARG A 138 1.47 -3.32 14.82
N GLY A 139 1.94 -2.86 15.98
CA GLY A 139 2.11 -1.43 16.28
C GLY A 139 3.09 -0.74 15.32
N ALA A 140 4.20 -1.40 14.98
CA ALA A 140 5.18 -0.91 14.02
C ALA A 140 4.60 -0.81 12.61
N ARG A 141 3.84 -1.84 12.18
CA ARG A 141 3.16 -1.87 10.88
C ARG A 141 2.17 -0.73 10.75
N LYS A 142 1.35 -0.50 11.78
CA LYS A 142 0.37 0.59 11.81
C LYS A 142 1.01 1.97 11.66
N ILE A 143 2.10 2.21 12.39
CA ILE A 143 2.84 3.49 12.29
C ILE A 143 3.44 3.66 10.89
N LEU A 144 3.99 2.60 10.30
CA LEU A 144 4.52 2.63 8.93
C LEU A 144 3.42 2.90 7.91
N ALA A 145 2.34 2.13 7.95
CA ALA A 145 1.18 2.24 7.06
C ALA A 145 0.61 3.67 7.06
N LYS A 146 0.43 4.25 8.25
CA LYS A 146 -0.01 5.65 8.40
C LYS A 146 0.97 6.65 7.77
N LYS A 147 2.29 6.42 7.91
CA LYS A 147 3.33 7.31 7.35
C LYS A 147 3.33 7.28 5.82
N VAL A 148 3.04 6.14 5.21
CA VAL A 148 3.05 5.95 3.75
C VAL A 148 1.67 6.05 3.11
N GLU A 149 0.64 6.28 3.92
CA GLU A 149 -0.77 6.38 3.51
C GLU A 149 -1.32 5.12 2.80
N LEU A 150 -0.82 3.94 3.17
CA LEU A 150 -1.31 2.64 2.66
C LEU A 150 -2.08 1.89 3.75
N ASN A 151 -2.88 0.91 3.35
CA ASN A 151 -3.70 0.11 4.28
C ASN A 151 -2.84 -0.77 5.20
N GLU A 152 -3.10 -0.74 6.51
CA GLU A 152 -2.35 -1.59 7.46
C GLU A 152 -2.64 -3.08 7.30
N ASN A 153 -3.84 -3.45 6.84
CA ASN A 153 -4.24 -4.86 6.69
C ASN A 153 -3.62 -5.51 5.44
N GLU A 154 -3.10 -4.70 4.52
CA GLU A 154 -2.49 -5.15 3.26
C GLU A 154 -0.97 -5.08 3.32
N PHE A 155 -0.39 -4.91 4.52
CA PHE A 155 1.04 -4.74 4.76
C PHE A 155 1.91 -5.77 4.03
N ASP A 156 1.51 -7.04 4.11
CA ASP A 156 2.28 -8.14 3.52
C ASP A 156 2.25 -8.15 1.97
N TYR A 157 1.38 -7.34 1.35
CA TYR A 157 1.30 -7.19 -0.10
C TYR A 157 2.11 -5.99 -0.64
N TRP A 158 2.14 -4.87 0.08
CA TRP A 158 2.87 -3.69 -0.38
C TRP A 158 4.28 -3.57 0.19
N ALA A 159 4.55 -4.06 1.40
CA ALA A 159 5.89 -4.01 2.00
C ALA A 159 6.83 -5.00 1.32
N GLN A 160 8.04 -4.55 0.98
CA GLN A 160 9.00 -5.29 0.18
C GLN A 160 10.41 -5.17 0.76
N GLU A 161 11.31 -6.05 0.32
CA GLU A 161 12.75 -5.96 0.58
C GLU A 161 13.12 -5.72 2.06
N LEU A 162 12.51 -6.51 2.95
CA LEU A 162 12.81 -6.48 4.37
C LEU A 162 14.28 -6.87 4.61
N SER A 163 14.98 -6.04 5.37
CA SER A 163 16.31 -6.33 5.87
C SER A 163 16.39 -5.94 7.34
N VAL A 164 17.01 -6.78 8.15
CA VAL A 164 17.27 -6.51 9.56
C VAL A 164 18.75 -6.73 9.84
N THR A 165 19.41 -5.72 10.40
CA THR A 165 20.84 -5.74 10.70
C THR A 165 21.09 -5.45 12.18
N GLU A 166 22.07 -6.13 12.75
CA GLU A 166 22.61 -5.82 14.08
C GLU A 166 23.43 -4.52 13.99
N GLU A 167 23.06 -3.50 14.77
CA GLU A 167 23.83 -2.27 14.96
C GLU A 167 24.18 -2.07 16.44
N ALA A 168 25.09 -1.13 16.72
CA ALA A 168 25.50 -0.81 18.09
C ALA A 168 24.31 -0.45 19.00
N ASP A 169 23.26 0.14 18.43
CA ASP A 169 22.06 0.60 19.15
C ASP A 169 20.87 -0.39 19.05
N GLY A 170 21.14 -1.66 18.70
CA GLY A 170 20.15 -2.73 18.58
C GLY A 170 19.85 -3.14 17.14
N PHE A 171 18.66 -3.68 16.88
CA PHE A 171 18.29 -4.07 15.52
C PHE A 171 17.81 -2.86 14.72
N ARG A 172 18.41 -2.69 13.54
CA ARG A 172 17.93 -1.79 12.50
C ARG A 172 17.06 -2.57 11.53
N VAL A 173 15.81 -2.14 11.39
CA VAL A 173 14.85 -2.70 10.43
C VAL A 173 14.76 -1.78 9.24
N ARG A 174 14.81 -2.34 8.04
CA ARG A 174 14.71 -1.63 6.76
C ARG A 174 13.63 -2.29 5.91
N ILE A 175 12.69 -1.52 5.41
CA ILE A 175 11.58 -1.99 4.56
C ILE A 175 11.47 -1.08 3.34
N GLY A 176 11.38 -1.68 2.15
CA GLY A 176 11.02 -1.01 0.91
C GLY A 176 9.51 -0.84 0.79
N VAL A 177 9.06 0.35 0.41
CA VAL A 177 7.63 0.65 0.18
C VAL A 177 7.42 1.25 -1.21
N PRO A 178 6.23 1.07 -1.83
CA PRO A 178 5.92 1.61 -3.14
C PRO A 178 6.15 3.13 -3.20
N ASN A 179 6.73 3.62 -4.30
CA ASN A 179 7.06 5.05 -4.46
C ASN A 179 6.79 5.59 -5.87
N ILE A 180 6.21 4.80 -6.77
CA ILE A 180 5.88 5.28 -8.13
C ILE A 180 4.55 6.04 -8.11
N TRP A 181 4.54 7.23 -8.70
CA TRP A 181 3.33 7.95 -9.07
C TRP A 181 3.13 7.89 -10.58
N ILE A 182 2.02 7.31 -11.02
CA ILE A 182 1.68 7.28 -12.46
C ILE A 182 0.90 8.55 -12.81
N CYS A 183 1.39 9.27 -13.81
CA CYS A 183 0.71 10.42 -14.41
C CYS A 183 0.29 10.03 -15.83
N ALA A 184 -0.95 9.57 -15.98
CA ALA A 184 -1.50 9.22 -17.28
C ALA A 184 -2.28 10.42 -17.84
N ASP A 185 -1.76 11.01 -18.91
CA ASP A 185 -2.41 12.12 -19.62
C ASP A 185 -2.84 11.67 -21.01
N LEU A 186 -4.12 11.28 -21.11
CA LEU A 186 -4.75 10.80 -22.32
C LEU A 186 -5.58 11.89 -23.01
N PHE A 187 -5.63 13.11 -22.45
CA PHE A 187 -6.16 14.27 -23.19
C PHE A 187 -5.10 14.72 -24.20
N GLN A 188 -4.91 13.97 -25.29
CA GLN A 188 -4.00 14.40 -26.36
C GLN A 188 -4.66 15.47 -27.26
N GLY A 189 -5.09 16.58 -26.65
CA GLY A 189 -5.56 17.76 -27.36
C GLY A 189 -4.39 18.68 -27.75
N GLY A 190 -3.91 18.53 -28.99
CA GLY A 190 -3.24 19.58 -29.78
C GLY A 190 -1.99 20.26 -29.21
N THR A 191 -0.84 20.05 -29.85
CA THR A 191 0.28 20.99 -29.82
C THR A 191 -0.10 22.29 -30.54
N TRP A 192 0.01 23.42 -29.83
CA TRP A 192 0.16 24.84 -30.21
C TRP A 192 -0.60 25.45 -31.42
N TYR A 193 -0.97 24.72 -32.45
CA TYR A 193 -1.37 25.34 -33.72
C TYR A 193 -2.87 25.52 -33.94
N TRP A 194 -3.77 24.80 -33.26
CA TRP A 194 -5.21 24.99 -33.50
C TRP A 194 -6.09 24.74 -32.25
N ASP A 195 -6.31 25.84 -31.52
CA ASP A 195 -7.55 26.31 -30.87
C ASP A 195 -8.48 25.32 -30.13
N LYS A 196 -8.20 24.97 -28.86
CA LYS A 196 -9.08 25.21 -27.67
C LYS A 196 -8.30 24.96 -26.34
N PRO A 197 -8.22 25.93 -25.41
CA PRO A 197 -7.49 25.79 -24.15
C PRO A 197 -8.35 25.22 -23.00
N ILE A 198 -7.89 24.16 -22.33
CA ILE A 198 -8.50 23.68 -21.07
C ILE A 198 -8.14 24.67 -19.94
N TRP A 199 -9.10 25.49 -19.49
CA TRP A 199 -8.90 26.50 -18.45
C TRP A 199 -9.03 25.92 -17.02
N GLY A 200 -7.98 26.11 -16.22
CA GLY A 200 -7.99 25.96 -14.76
C GLY A 200 -7.30 27.16 -14.11
N THR A 201 -7.92 27.72 -13.08
CA THR A 201 -7.48 28.91 -12.33
C THR A 201 -6.06 28.75 -11.75
N ALA A 202 -5.01 29.13 -12.49
CA ALA A 202 -3.68 29.55 -11.99
C ALA A 202 -2.59 29.78 -13.09
N GLY A 203 -2.88 29.62 -14.38
CA GLY A 203 -1.99 30.15 -15.43
C GLY A 203 -0.59 29.51 -15.56
N LEU A 204 -0.46 28.19 -15.41
CA LEU A 204 0.77 27.46 -15.79
C LEU A 204 0.46 26.44 -16.90
N PHE A 205 0.92 26.76 -18.11
CA PHE A 205 0.77 26.01 -19.36
C PHE A 205 1.76 24.85 -19.44
N GLY A 206 1.33 23.72 -20.03
CA GLY A 206 2.21 22.61 -20.42
C GLY A 206 2.67 21.74 -19.26
N ARG A 207 2.15 20.51 -19.20
CA ARG A 207 2.19 19.60 -18.03
C ARG A 207 1.37 20.14 -16.87
N LEU A 208 0.12 19.67 -16.74
CA LEU A 208 -0.55 19.66 -15.43
C LEU A 208 0.45 19.09 -14.43
N PRO A 209 0.91 19.85 -13.42
CA PRO A 209 2.01 19.39 -12.62
C PRO A 209 1.54 18.13 -11.92
N SER A 210 2.16 16.99 -12.24
CA SER A 210 2.21 15.84 -11.35
C SER A 210 2.54 16.29 -9.90
N VAL A 211 3.25 17.42 -9.77
CA VAL A 211 3.56 18.17 -8.54
C VAL A 211 2.33 18.64 -7.72
N LEU A 212 1.14 18.83 -8.31
CA LEU A 212 -0.06 19.23 -7.54
C LEU A 212 -0.56 18.11 -6.61
N PHE A 213 -0.20 16.86 -6.90
CA PHE A 213 -0.61 15.70 -6.09
C PHE A 213 0.56 14.86 -5.58
N THR A 214 1.79 15.17 -6.03
CA THR A 214 3.03 14.49 -5.63
C THR A 214 3.90 15.44 -4.86
N TRP A 215 4.39 14.98 -3.71
CA TRP A 215 5.37 15.76 -2.96
C TRP A 215 6.78 15.23 -3.24
N ARG A 216 6.92 13.93 -3.57
CA ARG A 216 8.20 13.21 -3.41
C ARG A 216 8.35 11.90 -4.23
N GLN A 217 7.31 11.41 -4.89
CA GLN A 217 7.32 10.11 -5.59
C GLN A 217 8.13 10.15 -6.89
N LYS A 218 8.57 8.96 -7.35
CA LYS A 218 9.11 8.81 -8.71
C LYS A 218 7.95 8.88 -9.70
N VAL A 219 7.90 9.93 -10.51
CA VAL A 219 6.83 10.12 -11.49
C VAL A 219 7.13 9.34 -12.77
N ILE A 220 6.16 8.57 -13.25
CA ILE A 220 6.16 7.94 -14.58
C ILE A 220 5.01 8.56 -15.37
N TYR A 221 5.32 9.05 -16.57
CA TYR A 221 4.34 9.62 -17.48
C TYR A 221 3.89 8.56 -18.49
N CYS A 222 2.58 8.45 -18.70
CA CYS A 222 1.97 7.60 -19.72
C CYS A 222 1.12 8.49 -20.61
N ASN A 223 1.40 8.51 -21.91
CA ASN A 223 0.66 9.35 -22.86
C ASN A 223 -0.45 8.57 -23.58
N THR A 224 -0.38 7.23 -23.58
CA THR A 224 -1.41 6.37 -24.18
C THR A 224 -1.99 5.41 -23.15
N PHE A 225 -3.20 4.92 -23.41
CA PHE A 225 -3.85 3.91 -22.58
C PHE A 225 -3.07 2.60 -22.58
N LYS A 226 -2.47 2.24 -23.73
CA LYS A 226 -1.58 1.08 -23.84
C LYS A 226 -0.37 1.21 -22.91
N GLU A 227 0.33 2.34 -22.95
CA GLU A 227 1.46 2.62 -22.06
C GLU A 227 1.06 2.57 -20.58
N LEU A 228 -0.13 3.08 -20.24
CA LEU A 228 -0.67 2.99 -18.88
C LEU A 228 -0.83 1.52 -18.45
N LEU A 229 -1.48 0.69 -19.27
CA LEU A 229 -1.69 -0.72 -18.93
C LEU A 229 -0.38 -1.52 -18.86
N GLU A 230 0.57 -1.24 -19.74
CA GLU A 230 1.91 -1.83 -19.73
C GLU A 230 2.66 -1.40 -18.47
N THR A 231 2.68 -0.10 -18.15
CA THR A 231 3.33 0.44 -16.94
C THR A 231 2.73 -0.15 -15.67
N LEU A 232 1.40 -0.25 -15.57
CA LEU A 232 0.73 -0.89 -14.44
C LEU A 232 1.09 -2.38 -14.33
N THR A 233 1.31 -3.06 -15.45
CA THR A 233 1.74 -4.47 -15.43
C THR A 233 3.20 -4.59 -14.96
N GLU A 234 4.10 -3.82 -15.56
CA GLU A 234 5.55 -3.87 -15.31
C GLU A 234 5.94 -3.37 -13.91
N LYS A 235 5.21 -2.38 -13.39
CA LYS A 235 5.50 -1.72 -12.11
C LYS A 235 4.64 -2.28 -10.97
N ARG A 236 4.04 -3.45 -11.15
CA ARG A 236 3.29 -4.16 -10.11
C ARG A 236 4.08 -4.21 -8.80
N GLY A 237 3.39 -3.91 -7.70
CA GLY A 237 4.01 -3.84 -6.38
C GLY A 237 4.72 -2.53 -6.07
N LYS A 238 5.01 -1.65 -7.05
CA LYS A 238 5.83 -0.45 -6.82
C LYS A 238 5.06 0.87 -6.96
N VAL A 239 3.82 0.80 -7.45
CA VAL A 239 2.93 1.96 -7.61
C VAL A 239 2.35 2.36 -6.27
N TRP A 240 2.60 3.60 -5.88
CA TRP A 240 2.02 4.22 -4.68
C TRP A 240 0.68 4.88 -4.98
N GLY A 241 0.55 5.51 -6.15
CA GLY A 241 -0.66 6.20 -6.55
C GLY A 241 -0.67 6.56 -8.03
N MET A 242 -1.79 7.07 -8.50
CA MET A 242 -1.95 7.48 -9.90
C MET A 242 -2.91 8.65 -10.08
N VAL A 243 -2.73 9.35 -11.20
CA VAL A 243 -3.71 10.27 -11.78
C VAL A 243 -3.95 9.89 -13.24
N LEU A 244 -5.21 9.89 -13.65
CA LEU A 244 -5.64 9.68 -15.03
C LEU A 244 -6.42 10.91 -15.50
N PHE A 245 -5.93 11.55 -16.55
CA PHE A 245 -6.64 12.58 -17.30
C PHE A 245 -7.12 11.97 -18.61
N ALA A 246 -8.44 11.91 -18.84
CA ALA A 246 -8.98 11.32 -20.07
C ALA A 246 -10.44 11.72 -20.34
N HIS A 247 -10.86 11.67 -21.60
CA HIS A 247 -12.29 11.69 -21.89
C HIS A 247 -12.91 10.35 -21.51
N GLY A 248 -14.18 10.37 -21.12
CA GLY A 248 -14.89 9.14 -20.82
C GLY A 248 -16.40 9.26 -20.87
N SER A 249 -17.04 8.11 -20.80
CA SER A 249 -18.49 7.96 -20.90
C SER A 249 -19.08 7.39 -19.61
N ARG A 250 -20.41 7.50 -19.49
CA ARG A 250 -21.18 6.88 -18.39
C ARG A 250 -21.00 5.36 -18.34
N ASP A 251 -20.86 4.71 -19.49
CA ASP A 251 -20.61 3.27 -19.59
C ASP A 251 -19.15 2.89 -19.31
N GLY A 252 -18.26 3.84 -19.02
CA GLY A 252 -16.91 3.55 -18.53
C GLY A 252 -15.83 3.42 -19.61
N ARG A 253 -16.14 3.76 -20.86
CA ARG A 253 -15.14 3.87 -21.93
C ARG A 253 -14.24 5.07 -21.68
N ILE A 254 -13.00 4.94 -22.13
CA ILE A 254 -11.96 5.94 -22.08
C ILE A 254 -11.56 6.27 -23.52
N TRP A 255 -11.49 7.55 -23.85
CA TRP A 255 -11.04 8.01 -25.16
C TRP A 255 -9.76 8.82 -25.04
N GLU A 256 -8.80 8.52 -25.92
CA GLU A 256 -7.55 9.28 -26.05
C GLU A 256 -7.73 10.50 -26.97
N ASN A 257 -8.76 10.49 -27.82
CA ASN A 257 -9.13 11.60 -28.70
C ASN A 257 -10.65 11.58 -28.93
N THR A 258 -11.28 12.74 -29.09
CA THR A 258 -12.75 12.90 -29.22
C THR A 258 -13.35 12.28 -30.48
N ASN A 259 -12.53 11.77 -31.40
CA ASN A 259 -12.93 11.34 -32.75
C ASN A 259 -12.88 9.82 -33.03
N VAL A 260 -12.72 8.96 -32.03
CA VAL A 260 -12.67 7.50 -32.28
C VAL A 260 -13.82 6.80 -31.58
N ASP A 261 -14.87 6.51 -32.36
CA ASP A 261 -16.08 5.75 -31.96
C ASP A 261 -15.78 4.26 -31.64
N ASP A 262 -14.50 3.85 -31.72
CA ASP A 262 -14.06 2.45 -31.70
C ASP A 262 -12.90 2.17 -30.70
N SER A 263 -12.57 3.10 -29.78
CA SER A 263 -11.56 2.79 -28.75
C SER A 263 -12.09 1.73 -27.78
N ARG A 264 -11.37 0.60 -27.70
CA ARG A 264 -11.66 -0.51 -26.78
C ARG A 264 -11.05 -0.31 -25.40
N ASN A 265 -10.92 0.94 -24.95
CA ASN A 265 -10.26 1.26 -23.68
C ASN A 265 -11.33 1.48 -22.61
N TRP A 266 -11.20 0.77 -21.49
CA TRP A 266 -12.20 0.84 -20.43
C TRP A 266 -11.59 1.03 -19.05
N GLN A 267 -12.34 1.67 -18.15
CA GLN A 267 -11.95 1.84 -16.75
C GLN A 267 -11.66 0.48 -16.08
N PHE A 268 -12.41 -0.57 -16.41
CA PHE A 268 -12.19 -1.89 -15.82
C PHE A 268 -10.86 -2.51 -16.24
N ASP A 269 -10.29 -2.18 -17.40
CA ASP A 269 -8.99 -2.72 -17.80
C ASP A 269 -7.89 -2.24 -16.84
N ILE A 270 -7.99 -0.97 -16.41
CA ILE A 270 -7.13 -0.42 -15.36
C ILE A 270 -7.38 -1.15 -14.04
N MET A 271 -8.65 -1.29 -13.63
CA MET A 271 -9.02 -1.96 -12.38
C MET A 271 -8.49 -3.40 -12.33
N ARG A 272 -8.56 -4.16 -13.43
CA ARG A 272 -8.03 -5.53 -13.51
C ARG A 272 -6.51 -5.57 -13.33
N LYS A 273 -5.78 -4.55 -13.80
CA LYS A 273 -4.34 -4.44 -13.52
C LYS A 273 -4.09 -4.17 -12.03
N LEU A 274 -4.86 -3.27 -11.43
CA LEU A 274 -4.75 -2.94 -10.01
C LEU A 274 -5.17 -4.11 -9.10
N ASP A 275 -6.15 -4.91 -9.49
CA ASP A 275 -6.60 -6.08 -8.73
C ASP A 275 -5.46 -7.09 -8.50
N SER A 276 -4.57 -7.22 -9.49
CA SER A 276 -3.39 -8.07 -9.37
C SER A 276 -2.43 -7.62 -8.27
N TYR A 277 -2.50 -6.37 -7.79
CA TYR A 277 -1.57 -5.85 -6.78
C TYR A 277 -1.87 -6.40 -5.39
N ARG A 278 -3.13 -6.78 -5.12
CA ARG A 278 -3.60 -7.24 -3.80
C ARG A 278 -3.45 -6.21 -2.68
N TYR A 279 -3.26 -4.94 -3.04
CA TYR A 279 -3.34 -3.81 -2.11
C TYR A 279 -3.92 -2.60 -2.82
N LYS A 280 -4.50 -1.69 -2.03
CA LYS A 280 -5.02 -0.40 -2.48
C LYS A 280 -3.90 0.60 -2.61
N LEU A 281 -3.91 1.34 -3.72
CA LEU A 281 -3.04 2.49 -3.88
C LEU A 281 -3.36 3.54 -2.81
N ALA A 282 -2.36 4.29 -2.34
CA ALA A 282 -2.58 5.34 -1.35
C ALA A 282 -3.50 6.44 -1.90
N ARG A 283 -3.39 6.71 -3.21
CA ARG A 283 -4.21 7.73 -3.87
C ARG A 283 -4.47 7.41 -5.34
N ILE A 284 -5.73 7.59 -5.75
CA ILE A 284 -6.18 7.52 -7.14
C ILE A 284 -6.96 8.79 -7.48
N ASN A 285 -6.51 9.52 -8.51
CA ASN A 285 -7.22 10.68 -9.03
C ASN A 285 -7.72 10.39 -10.45
N MET A 286 -9.01 10.10 -10.60
CA MET A 286 -9.62 9.86 -11.90
C MET A 286 -10.19 11.15 -12.46
N MET A 287 -9.34 11.98 -13.06
CA MET A 287 -9.68 13.22 -13.77
C MET A 287 -10.30 12.93 -15.16
N GLN A 288 -11.21 11.96 -15.19
CA GLN A 288 -11.89 11.47 -16.37
C GLN A 288 -13.39 11.75 -16.26
N CYS A 289 -14.01 12.19 -17.35
CA CYS A 289 -15.44 12.40 -17.44
C CYS A 289 -16.19 11.15 -16.96
N TYR A 290 -17.19 11.32 -16.09
CA TYR A 290 -18.03 10.21 -15.60
C TYR A 290 -17.26 9.07 -14.89
N SER A 291 -16.02 9.30 -14.42
CA SER A 291 -15.21 8.29 -13.71
C SER A 291 -15.86 7.77 -12.42
N GLY A 292 -16.75 8.55 -11.82
CA GLY A 292 -17.54 8.15 -10.65
C GLY A 292 -19.03 7.98 -10.95
N TYR A 293 -19.43 7.82 -12.21
CA TYR A 293 -20.85 7.77 -12.56
C TYR A 293 -21.58 6.69 -11.78
N GLN A 294 -22.71 7.10 -11.20
CA GLN A 294 -23.63 6.24 -10.49
C GLN A 294 -25.04 6.54 -10.98
N GLY A 295 -25.73 5.51 -11.47
CA GLY A 295 -27.11 5.63 -11.89
C GLY A 295 -27.39 4.86 -13.17
N THR A 296 -28.56 5.15 -13.73
CA THR A 296 -29.11 4.40 -14.85
C THR A 296 -29.18 5.29 -16.09
N PHE A 297 -28.73 4.77 -17.23
CA PHE A 297 -28.85 5.46 -18.51
C PHE A 297 -29.26 4.48 -19.60
N VAL A 298 -29.77 5.02 -20.70
CA VAL A 298 -30.18 4.24 -21.86
C VAL A 298 -29.15 4.44 -22.95
N ILE A 299 -28.57 3.36 -23.45
CA ILE A 299 -27.74 3.36 -24.64
C ILE A 299 -28.68 3.22 -25.85
N PRO A 300 -28.85 4.26 -26.67
CA PRO A 300 -29.67 4.14 -27.89
C PRO A 300 -28.92 3.28 -28.90
N LEU A 301 -29.53 2.17 -29.34
CA LEU A 301 -28.94 1.33 -30.38
C LEU A 301 -29.14 1.97 -31.75
N LYS A 302 -28.19 2.83 -32.16
CA LYS A 302 -28.15 3.38 -33.53
C LYS A 302 -27.91 2.29 -34.59
N HIS A 303 -27.30 1.17 -34.23
CA HIS A 303 -26.99 0.06 -35.14
C HIS A 303 -27.96 -1.11 -35.00
N LEU A 304 -29.20 -0.91 -35.46
CA LEU A 304 -30.17 -2.00 -35.63
C LEU A 304 -30.25 -2.54 -37.06
N ALA A 305 -29.23 -2.28 -37.89
CA ALA A 305 -29.08 -3.00 -39.16
C ALA A 305 -29.01 -4.53 -38.92
N TYR A 306 -28.56 -4.99 -37.74
CA TYR A 306 -28.52 -6.40 -37.39
C TYR A 306 -29.87 -6.97 -36.90
N VAL A 307 -30.65 -6.20 -36.15
CA VAL A 307 -31.96 -6.65 -35.62
C VAL A 307 -33.05 -6.57 -36.67
N ASN A 308 -32.98 -5.60 -37.60
CA ASN A 308 -33.85 -5.57 -38.77
C ASN A 308 -33.58 -6.76 -39.73
N ARG A 309 -32.39 -7.37 -39.68
CA ARG A 309 -32.06 -8.60 -40.44
C ARG A 309 -32.57 -9.89 -39.77
N LEU A 310 -33.08 -9.83 -38.54
CA LEU A 310 -33.73 -10.97 -37.86
C LEU A 310 -35.22 -11.11 -38.26
N SER A 311 -35.61 -10.49 -39.38
CA SER A 311 -36.94 -10.57 -39.98
C SER A 311 -37.20 -11.95 -40.58
N GLY A 312 -37.85 -12.80 -39.81
CA GLY A 312 -38.60 -13.96 -40.30
C GLY A 312 -39.96 -13.98 -39.60
N ASP A 313 -40.99 -14.49 -40.27
CA ASP A 313 -42.42 -14.46 -39.90
C ASP A 313 -42.81 -15.15 -38.58
N LYS A 314 -41.84 -15.53 -37.73
CA LYS A 314 -42.06 -16.27 -36.48
C LYS A 314 -41.35 -15.69 -35.23
N ASN A 315 -40.77 -14.49 -35.30
CA ASN A 315 -40.02 -13.93 -34.17
C ASN A 315 -40.85 -12.89 -33.41
N SER A 316 -41.56 -13.34 -32.38
CA SER A 316 -42.30 -12.47 -31.44
C SER A 316 -41.38 -11.42 -30.81
N ASP A 317 -41.96 -10.28 -30.42
CA ASP A 317 -41.23 -9.20 -29.74
C ASP A 317 -40.45 -9.70 -28.52
N THR A 318 -41.00 -10.68 -27.79
CA THR A 318 -40.36 -11.35 -26.65
C THR A 318 -39.04 -12.04 -27.04
N TRP A 319 -39.02 -12.77 -28.15
CA TRP A 319 -37.81 -13.45 -28.63
C TRP A 319 -36.71 -12.47 -29.05
N LYS A 320 -37.09 -11.37 -29.70
CA LYS A 320 -36.14 -10.31 -30.10
C LYS A 320 -35.55 -9.62 -28.86
N LYS A 321 -36.39 -9.32 -27.86
CA LYS A 321 -35.95 -8.77 -26.56
C LYS A 321 -34.94 -9.70 -25.89
N GLU A 322 -35.26 -10.98 -25.76
CA GLU A 322 -34.40 -11.98 -25.10
C GLU A 322 -33.04 -12.15 -25.80
N LYS A 323 -32.99 -12.14 -27.13
CA LYS A 323 -31.72 -12.23 -27.88
C LYS A 323 -30.85 -10.99 -27.71
N ILE A 324 -31.45 -9.81 -27.71
CA ILE A 324 -30.75 -8.54 -27.48
C ILE A 324 -30.23 -8.50 -26.04
N GLU A 325 -31.08 -8.84 -25.07
CA GLU A 325 -30.69 -8.96 -23.66
C GLU A 325 -29.54 -9.94 -23.48
N ASN A 326 -29.59 -11.13 -24.07
CA ASN A 326 -28.51 -12.11 -23.96
C ASN A 326 -27.20 -11.64 -24.61
N TYR A 327 -27.25 -10.97 -25.76
CA TYR A 327 -26.07 -10.40 -26.41
C TYR A 327 -25.38 -9.35 -25.51
N PHE A 328 -26.15 -8.39 -25.00
CA PHE A 328 -25.61 -7.35 -24.11
C PHE A 328 -25.21 -7.93 -22.76
N ARG A 329 -25.98 -8.86 -22.19
CA ARG A 329 -25.64 -9.50 -20.92
C ARG A 329 -24.35 -10.30 -21.05
N LYS A 330 -24.11 -10.98 -22.17
CA LYS A 330 -22.82 -11.63 -22.47
C LYS A 330 -21.70 -10.60 -22.63
N LYS A 331 -21.94 -9.53 -23.39
CA LYS A 331 -20.99 -8.41 -23.58
C LYS A 331 -20.75 -7.57 -22.32
N TYR A 332 -21.53 -7.69 -21.26
CA TYR A 332 -21.24 -7.03 -19.98
C TYR A 332 -20.77 -8.03 -18.91
N LYS A 333 -21.27 -9.28 -18.89
CA LYS A 333 -20.79 -10.36 -18.01
C LYS A 333 -19.39 -10.87 -18.37
N GLU A 334 -18.97 -10.84 -19.64
CA GLU A 334 -17.56 -11.12 -19.99
C GLU A 334 -16.60 -10.06 -19.43
N PHE A 335 -17.12 -8.94 -18.93
CA PHE A 335 -16.37 -7.74 -18.59
C PHE A 335 -16.39 -7.39 -17.10
N ASP A 336 -17.44 -7.73 -16.33
CA ASP A 336 -17.48 -7.56 -14.87
C ASP A 336 -18.62 -8.36 -14.19
N ASP A 337 -18.32 -9.11 -13.13
CA ASP A 337 -19.31 -9.74 -12.22
C ASP A 337 -19.87 -8.74 -11.18
N SER A 338 -19.32 -7.52 -11.11
CA SER A 338 -19.65 -6.49 -10.11
C SER A 338 -20.56 -5.35 -10.61
N ALA A 339 -20.91 -5.35 -11.90
CA ALA A 339 -21.85 -4.40 -12.49
C ALA A 339 -23.27 -4.99 -12.53
N ASP A 340 -24.21 -4.38 -11.80
CA ASP A 340 -25.66 -4.68 -11.91
C ASP A 340 -26.23 -4.12 -13.21
N VAL A 341 -25.90 -4.77 -14.33
CA VAL A 341 -26.40 -4.38 -15.66
C VAL A 341 -27.79 -4.96 -15.88
N GLU A 342 -28.82 -4.17 -15.53
CA GLU A 342 -30.21 -4.49 -15.86
C GLU A 342 -30.57 -4.00 -17.26
N ILE A 343 -30.61 -4.92 -18.23
CA ILE A 343 -30.96 -4.62 -19.62
C ILE A 343 -32.47 -4.62 -19.76
N THR A 344 -33.06 -3.45 -19.98
CA THR A 344 -34.47 -3.33 -20.35
C THR A 344 -34.59 -2.89 -21.79
N VAL A 345 -35.36 -3.62 -22.59
CA VAL A 345 -35.64 -3.30 -23.98
C VAL A 345 -36.96 -2.53 -24.11
N VAL A 346 -36.89 -1.27 -24.56
CA VAL A 346 -38.05 -0.38 -24.71
C VAL A 346 -38.52 -0.35 -26.18
N LYS A 347 -39.84 -0.28 -26.41
CA LYS A 347 -40.45 -0.03 -27.72
C LYS A 347 -40.95 1.42 -27.71
N GLU A 348 -40.61 2.20 -28.73
CA GLU A 348 -41.16 3.54 -28.93
C GLU A 348 -42.00 3.57 -30.21
N ILE A 349 -42.92 4.52 -30.31
CA ILE A 349 -43.67 4.81 -31.53
C ILE A 349 -43.12 6.13 -32.05
N SER A 350 -42.77 6.20 -33.35
CA SER A 350 -42.23 7.43 -33.92
C SER A 350 -43.27 8.55 -33.90
N THR A 351 -42.80 9.79 -34.01
CA THR A 351 -43.66 10.98 -34.15
C THR A 351 -44.55 10.94 -35.40
N GLU A 352 -44.28 10.05 -36.35
CA GLU A 352 -45.06 9.86 -37.60
C GLU A 352 -46.04 8.67 -37.51
N GLY A 353 -46.24 8.09 -36.32
CA GLY A 353 -47.17 6.98 -36.11
C GLY A 353 -46.67 5.61 -36.62
N GLN A 354 -45.43 5.54 -37.12
CA GLN A 354 -44.78 4.26 -37.40
C GLN A 354 -44.26 3.64 -36.09
N GLU A 355 -44.56 2.37 -35.85
CA GLU A 355 -43.93 1.62 -34.76
C GLU A 355 -42.44 1.43 -35.07
N VAL A 356 -41.59 2.25 -34.47
CA VAL A 356 -40.13 2.15 -34.61
C VAL A 356 -39.57 1.63 -33.30
N PHE A 357 -39.14 0.37 -33.26
CA PHE A 357 -38.43 -0.15 -32.10
C PHE A 357 -37.11 0.60 -31.88
N ARG A 358 -37.13 1.64 -31.05
CA ARG A 358 -35.90 2.17 -30.44
C ARG A 358 -35.52 1.27 -29.29
N LEU A 359 -34.73 0.25 -29.63
CA LEU A 359 -34.14 -0.62 -28.63
C LEU A 359 -33.09 0.20 -27.87
N GLY A 360 -33.50 0.70 -26.71
CA GLY A 360 -32.59 1.24 -25.70
C GLY A 360 -32.12 0.10 -24.82
N VAL A 361 -30.83 0.03 -24.52
CA VAL A 361 -30.32 -0.84 -23.45
C VAL A 361 -30.22 0.01 -22.20
N ARG A 362 -31.09 -0.23 -21.24
CA ARG A 362 -30.94 0.33 -19.88
C ARG A 362 -29.69 -0.28 -19.24
N VAL A 363 -28.86 0.55 -18.63
CA VAL A 363 -27.63 0.15 -17.96
C VAL A 363 -27.56 0.89 -16.63
N THR A 364 -27.46 0.15 -15.54
CA THR A 364 -27.22 0.70 -14.20
C THR A 364 -25.77 0.44 -13.81
N ILE A 365 -25.06 1.48 -13.39
CA ILE A 365 -23.63 1.44 -13.08
C ILE A 365 -23.35 2.13 -11.77
N ASN A 366 -22.33 1.65 -11.05
CA ASN A 366 -21.76 2.30 -9.88
C ASN A 366 -20.22 2.30 -9.95
N TRP A 367 -19.64 3.13 -10.82
CA TRP A 367 -18.18 3.24 -10.94
C TRP A 367 -17.54 3.76 -9.65
N ALA A 368 -18.25 4.65 -8.93
CA ALA A 368 -17.78 5.14 -7.64
C ALA A 368 -17.50 3.98 -6.68
N GLY A 369 -18.47 3.09 -6.49
CA GLY A 369 -18.33 1.91 -5.63
C GLY A 369 -17.21 0.96 -6.08
N ALA A 370 -17.04 0.78 -7.40
CA ALA A 370 -15.99 -0.06 -7.95
C ALA A 370 -14.59 0.51 -7.65
N TRP A 371 -14.36 1.81 -7.89
CA TRP A 371 -13.04 2.43 -7.68
C TRP A 371 -12.59 2.40 -6.22
N PHE A 372 -13.49 2.53 -5.24
CA PHE A 372 -13.15 2.47 -3.80
C PHE A 372 -12.49 1.15 -3.34
N ARG A 373 -12.51 0.11 -4.19
CA ARG A 373 -11.78 -1.13 -3.97
C ARG A 373 -10.28 -1.01 -4.23
N TYR A 374 -9.82 0.00 -4.96
CA TYR A 374 -8.45 0.10 -5.48
C TYR A 374 -7.62 1.24 -4.89
N GLY A 375 -8.22 2.16 -4.12
CA GLY A 375 -7.52 3.28 -3.52
C GLY A 375 -7.99 3.62 -2.10
N GLU A 376 -7.07 4.08 -1.26
CA GLU A 376 -7.36 4.59 0.09
C GLU A 376 -8.00 5.99 0.04
N LYS A 377 -7.47 6.86 -0.83
CA LYS A 377 -8.03 8.18 -1.13
C LYS A 377 -8.33 8.27 -2.62
N ILE A 378 -9.59 8.51 -2.97
CA ILE A 378 -10.00 8.54 -4.38
C ILE A 378 -10.74 9.83 -4.70
N THR A 379 -10.35 10.45 -5.81
CA THR A 379 -11.05 11.58 -6.42
C THR A 379 -11.71 11.13 -7.72
N LEU A 380 -13.04 11.28 -7.82
CA LEU A 380 -13.85 10.85 -8.96
C LEU A 380 -14.82 11.96 -9.40
N TYR A 381 -15.24 11.94 -10.66
CA TYR A 381 -16.23 12.87 -11.22
C TYR A 381 -17.51 12.14 -11.60
N ARG A 382 -18.61 12.41 -10.88
CA ARG A 382 -19.84 11.60 -10.98
C ARG A 382 -20.76 11.96 -12.14
N TYR A 383 -20.85 13.23 -12.51
CA TYR A 383 -21.83 13.70 -13.51
C TYR A 383 -21.29 14.81 -14.43
N VAL A 384 -19.99 15.02 -14.40
CA VAL A 384 -19.35 16.13 -15.09
C VAL A 384 -18.53 15.56 -16.24
N ASN A 385 -18.76 16.09 -17.44
CA ASN A 385 -17.75 16.03 -18.48
C ASN A 385 -16.60 16.91 -17.97
N THR A 386 -15.41 16.37 -17.72
CA THR A 386 -14.28 17.23 -17.30
C THR A 386 -13.97 18.30 -18.35
N ALA A 387 -14.47 18.16 -19.59
CA ALA A 387 -14.49 19.18 -20.64
C ALA A 387 -15.67 20.17 -20.59
N LEU A 388 -16.63 20.08 -19.64
CA LEU A 388 -17.63 21.15 -19.39
C LEU A 388 -17.10 22.26 -18.47
N LEU A 389 -15.83 22.20 -18.06
CA LEU A 389 -15.05 23.40 -17.76
C LEU A 389 -14.56 24.12 -19.04
N ASP A 390 -14.78 23.53 -20.22
CA ASP A 390 -14.21 23.99 -21.49
C ASP A 390 -15.24 24.46 -22.53
N ILE A 391 -16.55 24.32 -22.26
CA ILE A 391 -17.59 24.83 -23.15
C ILE A 391 -18.80 25.27 -22.32
N ASP A 392 -19.06 26.58 -22.34
CA ASP A 392 -20.28 27.28 -21.92
C ASP A 392 -20.22 28.08 -20.60
N TRP A 393 -19.75 29.32 -20.72
CA TRP A 393 -19.82 30.36 -19.67
C TRP A 393 -21.24 30.90 -19.43
N SER A 394 -22.21 30.65 -20.32
CA SER A 394 -23.57 31.20 -20.17
C SER A 394 -24.44 30.35 -19.24
N GLY A 395 -24.22 29.03 -19.18
CA GLY A 395 -24.90 28.14 -18.23
C GLY A 395 -24.32 28.11 -16.81
N LEU A 396 -23.15 28.72 -16.57
CA LEU A 396 -22.47 28.76 -15.27
C LEU A 396 -23.14 29.75 -14.29
N TRP A 397 -23.73 30.84 -14.80
CA TRP A 397 -24.48 31.79 -13.98
C TRP A 397 -25.83 31.22 -13.50
N GLU A 398 -26.48 30.36 -14.29
CA GLU A 398 -27.75 29.72 -13.88
C GLU A 398 -27.53 28.53 -12.93
N LYS A 399 -26.39 27.83 -13.01
CA LYS A 399 -26.11 26.63 -12.20
C LYS A 399 -25.32 26.87 -10.92
N TRP A 400 -24.84 28.09 -10.69
CA TRP A 400 -24.31 28.49 -9.37
C TRP A 400 -25.39 28.59 -8.29
N ASN A 401 -26.68 28.58 -8.67
CA ASN A 401 -27.81 28.52 -7.72
C ASN A 401 -28.17 27.09 -7.26
N VAL A 402 -27.31 26.08 -7.49
CA VAL A 402 -27.54 24.69 -7.02
C VAL A 402 -26.54 24.27 -5.93
N PHE A 403 -25.81 25.21 -5.37
CA PHE A 403 -25.01 25.03 -4.15
C PHE A 403 -25.44 25.99 -3.03
N GLU A 404 -26.75 26.06 -2.78
CA GLU A 404 -27.27 26.16 -1.40
C GLU A 404 -27.74 24.78 -0.93
#